data_AF-A0A2R7QMN0-F1
#
_entry.id   AF-A0A2R7QMN0-F1
#
_cell.length_a   1.000
_cell.length_b   1.000
_cell.length_c   1.000
_cell.angle_alpha   90.00
_cell.angle_beta   90.00
_cell.angle_gamma   90.00
#
_symmetry.space_group_name_H-M   'P 1'
#
loop_
_entity.id
_entity.type
_entity.pdbx_description
1 polymer ?
#
loop_
_entity_poly.entity_id
_entity_poly.type
_entity_poly.pdbx_seq_one_letter_code
_entity_poly.pdbx_strand_id
1 'polypeptide(L)'
;MHARDWMIELRTHLHDAGWTVSNTAELFEIVCKEIEWDLVHEWSAKTDMLVFWLPSHPGDVNTVADLLYVTRASDGARLDFRSDDVRWQATMKAFVRSL
;
A
#
# COMPACT_ATOMS: atom_id res chain seq x y z
N MET A 1 -3.66 15.40 -1.81
CA MET A 1 -2.51 14.49 -1.62
C MET A 1 -2.48 13.51 -2.77
N HIS A 2 -1.31 13.20 -3.33
CA HIS A 2 -1.19 12.25 -4.45
C HIS A 2 -1.00 10.82 -3.92
N ALA A 3 -1.36 9.82 -4.72
CA ALA A 3 -1.17 8.39 -4.39
C ALA A 3 0.24 8.05 -3.89
N ARG A 4 1.28 8.69 -4.46
CA ARG A 4 2.65 8.52 -3.98
C ARG A 4 2.84 8.92 -2.52
N ASP A 5 2.23 10.03 -2.10
CA ASP A 5 2.33 10.52 -0.73
C ASP A 5 1.61 9.56 0.24
N TRP A 6 0.43 9.07 -0.16
CA TRP A 6 -0.32 8.05 0.59
C TRP A 6 0.49 6.76 0.77
N MET A 7 1.21 6.32 -0.26
CA MET A 7 2.10 5.15 -0.17
C MET A 7 3.26 5.40 0.80
N ILE A 8 3.94 6.53 0.70
CA ILE A 8 5.04 6.89 1.61
C ILE A 8 4.55 6.89 3.06
N GLU A 9 3.39 7.48 3.30
CA GLU A 9 2.79 7.54 4.61
C GLU A 9 2.39 6.15 5.14
N LEU A 10 1.76 5.33 4.30
CA LEU A 10 1.45 3.93 4.64
C LEU A 10 2.72 3.17 5.03
N ARG A 11 3.82 3.35 4.28
CA ARG A 11 5.12 2.73 4.60
C ARG A 11 5.66 3.20 5.96
N THR A 12 5.53 4.49 6.28
CA THR A 12 5.93 5.01 7.60
C THR A 12 5.13 4.35 8.71
N HIS A 13 3.80 4.24 8.56
CA HIS A 13 2.96 3.59 9.56
C HIS A 13 3.21 2.09 9.69
N LEU A 14 3.50 1.40 8.58
CA LEU A 14 3.93 0.00 8.60
C LEU A 14 5.22 -0.15 9.42
N HIS A 15 6.22 0.67 9.13
CA HIS A 15 7.49 0.66 9.85
C HIS A 15 7.31 0.93 11.35
N ASP A 16 6.49 1.93 11.73
CA ASP A 16 6.18 2.22 13.14
C ASP A 16 5.45 1.06 13.85
N ALA A 17 4.75 0.22 13.09
CA ALA A 17 4.10 -0.99 13.59
C ALA A 17 5.01 -2.24 13.57
N GLY A 18 6.28 -2.10 13.18
CA GLY A 18 7.25 -3.20 13.09
C GLY A 18 7.22 -3.98 11.78
N TRP A 19 6.61 -3.44 10.73
CA TRP A 19 6.57 -4.03 9.39
C TRP A 19 7.50 -3.31 8.43
N THR A 20 8.32 -4.06 7.70
CA THR A 20 9.28 -3.49 6.74
C THR A 20 9.01 -4.07 5.35
N VAL A 21 9.05 -3.19 4.34
CA VAL A 21 8.96 -3.60 2.93
C VAL A 21 10.30 -4.20 2.51
N SER A 22 10.28 -5.46 2.08
CA SER A 22 11.49 -6.26 1.80
C SER A 22 12.38 -5.65 0.71
N ASN A 23 11.76 -5.08 -0.33
CA ASN A 23 12.48 -4.47 -1.45
C ASN A 23 12.12 -2.99 -1.60
N THR A 24 12.89 -2.12 -0.95
CA THR A 24 12.63 -0.67 -1.02
C THR A 24 12.98 -0.05 -2.38
N ALA A 25 13.73 -0.74 -3.25
CA ALA A 25 14.05 -0.24 -4.58
C ALA A 25 12.83 -0.27 -5.52
N GLU A 26 11.88 -1.16 -5.26
CA GLU A 26 10.72 -1.44 -6.12
C GLU A 26 9.42 -0.82 -5.58
N LEU A 27 9.52 0.10 -4.61
CA LEU A 27 8.36 0.70 -3.93
C LEU A 27 7.31 1.31 -4.88
N PHE A 28 7.73 1.72 -6.07
CA PHE A 28 6.90 2.38 -7.07
C PHE A 28 6.95 1.68 -8.43
N GLU A 29 7.53 0.48 -8.49
CA GLU A 29 7.63 -0.28 -9.73
C GLU A 29 6.27 -0.90 -10.06
N ILE A 30 5.79 -0.63 -11.28
CA ILE A 30 4.51 -1.15 -11.76
C ILE A 30 4.80 -2.38 -12.61
N VAL A 31 4.34 -3.54 -12.14
CA VAL A 31 4.43 -4.83 -12.82
C VAL A 31 3.02 -5.31 -13.10
N CYS A 32 2.72 -5.66 -14.35
CA CYS A 32 1.39 -6.19 -14.72
C CYS A 32 0.17 -5.33 -14.30
N LYS A 33 0.34 -4.00 -14.19
CA LYS A 33 -0.67 -3.02 -13.71
C LYS A 33 -0.90 -3.03 -12.19
N GLU A 34 0.04 -3.57 -11.44
CA GLU A 34 0.00 -3.62 -9.98
C GLU A 34 1.35 -3.20 -9.42
N ILE A 35 1.39 -2.82 -8.15
CA ILE A 35 2.63 -2.69 -7.38
C ILE A 35 2.50 -3.68 -6.23
N GLU A 36 3.54 -4.45 -5.97
CA GLU A 36 3.54 -5.45 -4.89
C GLU A 36 4.57 -5.05 -3.83
N TRP A 37 4.14 -5.03 -2.57
CA TRP A 37 5.02 -4.84 -1.43
C TRP A 37 4.99 -6.08 -0.55
N ASP A 38 6.09 -6.81 -0.54
CA ASP A 38 6.35 -7.86 0.44
C ASP A 38 6.67 -7.24 1.80
N LEU A 39 5.91 -7.65 2.82
CA LEU A 39 6.07 -7.19 4.19
C LEU A 39 6.69 -8.29 5.05
N VAL A 40 7.68 -7.91 5.85
CA VAL A 40 8.28 -8.76 6.89
C VAL A 40 8.17 -8.04 8.22
N HIS A 41 7.71 -8.75 9.25
CA HIS A 41 7.62 -8.19 10.58
C HIS A 41 8.95 -8.36 11.33
N GLU A 42 9.52 -7.28 11.86
CA GLU A 42 10.90 -7.26 12.39
C GLU A 42 11.13 -8.22 13.56
N TRP A 43 10.13 -8.38 14.43
CA TRP A 43 10.26 -9.17 15.65
C TRP A 43 9.51 -10.52 15.60
N SER A 44 8.97 -10.91 14.44
CA SER A 44 8.22 -12.15 14.30
C SER A 44 8.47 -12.83 12.96
N ALA A 45 8.17 -14.12 12.86
CA ALA A 45 8.24 -14.83 11.58
C ALA A 45 7.05 -14.53 10.65
N LYS A 46 6.27 -13.48 10.93
CA LYS A 46 5.12 -13.10 10.12
C LYS A 46 5.57 -12.38 8.85
N THR A 47 4.92 -12.74 7.75
CA THR A 47 5.04 -12.09 6.45
C THR A 47 3.66 -11.83 5.89
N ASP A 48 3.52 -10.79 5.08
CA ASP A 48 2.30 -10.52 4.31
C ASP A 48 2.67 -9.80 3.01
N MET A 49 1.70 -9.55 2.15
CA MET A 49 1.88 -8.81 0.91
C MET A 49 0.77 -7.77 0.74
N LEU A 50 1.15 -6.57 0.30
CA LEU A 50 0.22 -5.53 -0.13
C LEU A 50 0.28 -5.39 -1.65
N VAL A 51 -0.89 -5.38 -2.29
CA VAL A 51 -1.04 -5.21 -3.73
C VAL A 51 -1.76 -3.90 -4.01
N PHE A 52 -1.12 -3.00 -4.72
CA PHE A 52 -1.66 -1.70 -5.10
C PHE A 52 -2.22 -1.77 -6.52
N TRP A 53 -3.45 -1.30 -6.69
CA TRP A 53 -4.21 -1.52 -7.92
C TRP A 53 -4.34 -0.26 -8.76
N LEU A 54 -4.02 -0.40 -10.04
CA LEU A 54 -4.23 0.61 -11.08
C LEU A 54 -5.55 0.38 -11.84
N PRO A 55 -6.15 1.42 -12.43
CA PRO A 55 -7.31 1.28 -13.29
C PRO A 55 -7.02 0.39 -14.51
N SER A 56 -8.02 -0.39 -14.91
CA SER A 56 -7.89 -1.42 -15.96
C SER A 56 -8.41 -0.97 -17.33
N HIS A 57 -8.35 0.33 -17.67
CA HIS A 57 -8.87 0.80 -18.96
C HIS A 57 -7.81 0.79 -20.08
N PRO A 58 -8.20 0.47 -21.33
CA PRO A 58 -7.32 0.64 -22.49
C PRO A 58 -7.04 2.12 -22.74
N GLY A 59 -5.77 2.51 -22.76
CA GLY A 59 -5.32 3.89 -23.07
C GLY A 59 -4.89 4.72 -21.87
N ASP A 60 -5.07 4.22 -20.64
CA ASP A 60 -4.57 4.89 -19.43
C ASP A 60 -3.05 4.77 -19.32
N VAL A 61 -2.40 5.86 -18.90
CA VAL A 61 -1.01 5.82 -18.47
C VAL A 61 -1.01 5.18 -17.09
N ASN A 62 -0.37 4.03 -16.94
CA ASN A 62 -0.26 3.34 -15.66
C ASN A 62 0.84 4.01 -14.83
N THR A 63 0.49 5.05 -14.07
CA THR A 63 1.43 5.70 -13.15
C THR A 63 1.00 5.54 -11.71
N VAL A 64 1.93 5.72 -10.77
CA VAL A 64 1.63 5.73 -9.34
C VAL A 64 0.51 6.73 -9.00
N ALA A 65 0.39 7.84 -9.73
CA ALA A 65 -0.65 8.84 -9.48
C ALA A 65 -2.07 8.31 -9.70
N ASP A 66 -2.22 7.23 -10.46
CA ASP A 66 -3.50 6.63 -10.85
C ASP A 66 -3.94 5.50 -9.91
N LEU A 67 -3.17 5.20 -8.87
CA LEU A 67 -3.53 4.18 -7.88
C LEU A 67 -4.84 4.53 -7.17
N LEU A 68 -5.69 3.53 -7.03
CA LEU A 68 -7.03 3.69 -6.44
C LEU A 68 -7.08 3.19 -5.00
N TYR A 69 -6.45 2.05 -4.74
CA TYR A 69 -6.49 1.38 -3.44
C TYR A 69 -5.36 0.36 -3.33
N VAL A 70 -5.14 -0.10 -2.10
CA VAL A 70 -4.27 -1.23 -1.77
C VAL A 70 -5.08 -2.34 -1.10
N THR A 71 -4.73 -3.58 -1.39
CA THR A 71 -5.30 -4.77 -0.74
C THR A 71 -4.22 -5.57 -0.04
N ARG A 72 -4.56 -6.13 1.11
CA ARG A 72 -3.77 -7.15 1.77
C ARG A 72 -4.05 -8.52 1.16
N ALA A 73 -3.00 -9.24 0.80
CA ALA A 73 -3.11 -10.53 0.14
C ALA A 73 -3.68 -11.63 1.07
N SER A 74 -3.35 -11.58 2.36
CA SER A 74 -3.73 -12.63 3.32
C SER A 74 -5.24 -12.75 3.57
N ASP A 75 -5.99 -11.66 3.52
CA ASP A 75 -7.42 -11.66 3.85
C ASP A 75 -8.31 -10.75 2.95
N GLY A 76 -7.71 -10.08 1.96
CA GLY A 76 -8.42 -9.19 1.05
C GLY A 76 -8.84 -7.85 1.66
N ALA A 77 -8.38 -7.50 2.86
CA ALA A 77 -8.66 -6.19 3.45
C ALA A 77 -8.19 -5.07 2.50
N ARG A 78 -9.03 -4.06 2.32
CA ARG A 78 -8.82 -2.98 1.35
C ARG A 78 -8.70 -1.63 2.04
N LEU A 79 -7.73 -0.84 1.59
CA LEU A 79 -7.56 0.56 1.98
C LEU A 79 -7.61 1.43 0.72
N ASP A 80 -8.68 2.21 0.59
CA ASP A 80 -8.84 3.15 -0.53
C ASP A 80 -7.99 4.40 -0.33
N PHE A 81 -7.34 4.87 -1.39
CA PHE A 81 -6.75 6.20 -1.40
C PHE A 81 -7.86 7.24 -1.46
N ARG A 82 -7.84 8.21 -0.54
CA ARG A 82 -8.89 9.22 -0.36
C ARG A 82 -8.36 10.61 -0.69
N SER A 83 -9.26 11.59 -0.84
CA SER A 83 -8.90 13.01 -0.96
C SER A 83 -8.94 13.76 0.38
N ASP A 84 -9.54 13.16 1.41
CA ASP A 84 -9.69 13.69 2.78
C ASP A 84 -8.67 13.03 3.72
N ASP A 85 -7.75 13.84 4.25
CA ASP A 85 -6.66 13.41 5.13
C ASP A 85 -7.14 12.88 6.47
N VAL A 86 -8.12 13.53 7.12
CA VAL A 86 -8.60 13.10 8.43
C VAL A 86 -9.17 11.69 8.37
N ARG A 87 -9.98 11.41 7.35
CA ARG A 87 -10.55 10.07 7.15
C ARG A 87 -9.48 9.05 6.82
N TRP A 88 -8.56 9.41 5.93
CA TRP A 88 -7.45 8.55 5.56
C TRP A 88 -6.66 8.09 6.78
N GLN A 89 -6.21 9.03 7.63
CA GLN A 89 -5.37 8.74 8.79
C GLN A 89 -6.00 7.67 9.68
N ALA A 90 -7.30 7.82 9.96
CA ALA A 90 -8.04 6.90 10.80
C ALA A 90 -8.13 5.50 10.16
N THR A 91 -8.49 5.43 8.88
CA THR A 91 -8.60 4.15 8.15
C THR A 91 -7.26 3.45 7.96
N MET A 92 -6.19 4.19 7.65
CA MET A 92 -4.85 3.65 7.47
C MET A 92 -4.31 3.08 8.80
N LYS A 93 -4.44 3.80 9.91
CA LYS A 93 -4.03 3.29 11.23
C LYS A 93 -4.78 2.03 11.60
N ALA A 94 -6.10 1.98 11.33
CA ALA A 94 -6.90 0.78 11.57
C ALA A 94 -6.47 -0.39 10.68
N PHE A 95 -6.19 -0.13 9.40
CA PHE A 95 -5.69 -1.11 8.44
C PHE A 95 -4.35 -1.70 8.90
N VAL A 96 -3.37 -0.86 9.23
CA VAL A 96 -2.04 -1.31 9.68
C VAL A 96 -2.11 -2.06 11.00
N ARG A 97 -2.91 -1.60 11.97
CA ARG A 97 -3.07 -2.29 13.27
C ARG A 97 -3.68 -3.69 13.13
N SER A 98 -4.35 -3.97 12.02
CA SER A 98 -4.99 -5.26 11.76
C SER A 98 -4.07 -6.30 11.11
N LEU A 99 -2.84 -5.93 10.75
CA LEU A 99 -1.78 -6.83 10.26
C LEU A 99 -1.22 -7.75 11.36
#